data_AF-A0A497CCT5-F1
#
_entry.id   AF-A0A497CCT5-F1
#
_cell.length_a   1.000
_cell.length_b   1.000
_cell.length_c   1.000
_cell.angle_alpha   90.00
_cell.angle_beta   90.00
_cell.angle_gamma   90.00
#
_symmetry.space_group_name_H-M   'P 1'
#
loop_
_entity.id
_entity.type
_entity.pdbx_description
1 polymer ?
#
loop_
_entity_poly.entity_id
_entity_poly.type
_entity_poly.pdbx_seq_one_letter_code
_entity_poly.pdbx_strand_id
1 'polypeptide(L)'
;MSQATKAELWTQFRYLVKIIDETYKYGVDNTPNFVSMEESLQESYVGDHVSATQQQVTNFRNSLSNLIRNAPGLLQQVLIELAKVGYDGRAASISDALDEIYQGMVDASETVRHRGYTFGSVSAGAGNNSDGTLLRVTKNKDNYDLEGGEFPAGITRVEITADAFTGGTEGAETAIIRGYGETKHDELSLGDCPSGSKTIYVVSSESSSQLISNGGFETITGSAPSISVSGWTLSDASDFDEETTTVFRGSKALKFVDGGGDSNVLQYITSASIDISRPVLAVVHYNRETGSGDGTLTLRLGTQTVSVTLSSQTGWNRLILGSGASTAGWYENFKEDYDGSGIRVQVSLSSRTTGYVLIDEVIVAQPVLFDGKYYLLLVGSTDALVGDYWTFTDSVSNDGRIQTWLARIYGKFLPHTSSGETYADL
;
A
#
# COMPACT_ATOMS: atom_id res chain seq x y z
N MET A 1 5.75 -26.01 -37.83
CA MET A 1 5.62 -24.53 -37.75
C MET A 1 6.83 -24.02 -36.99
N SER A 2 7.36 -22.85 -37.32
CA SER A 2 8.38 -22.20 -36.48
C SER A 2 7.76 -21.77 -35.15
N GLN A 3 8.56 -21.78 -34.08
CA GLN A 3 8.15 -21.18 -32.81
C GLN A 3 8.03 -19.66 -32.98
N ALA A 4 7.02 -19.05 -32.36
CA ALA A 4 6.84 -17.60 -32.39
C ALA A 4 7.96 -16.90 -31.60
N THR A 5 8.38 -15.73 -32.05
CA THR A 5 9.37 -14.90 -31.33
C THR A 5 8.71 -14.06 -30.24
N LYS A 6 9.50 -13.59 -29.26
CA LYS A 6 9.07 -12.63 -28.23
C LYS A 6 8.30 -11.43 -28.80
N ALA A 7 8.79 -10.84 -29.89
CA ALA A 7 8.18 -9.67 -30.52
C ALA A 7 6.84 -10.00 -31.21
N GLU A 8 6.69 -11.19 -31.78
CA GLU A 8 5.42 -11.67 -32.33
C GLU A 8 4.39 -11.95 -31.23
N LEU A 9 4.81 -12.56 -30.11
CA LEU A 9 3.96 -12.83 -28.95
C LEU A 9 3.46 -11.53 -28.29
N TRP A 10 4.35 -10.55 -28.07
CA TRP A 10 3.95 -9.20 -27.61
C TRP A 10 2.98 -8.51 -28.58
N THR A 11 3.12 -8.75 -29.89
CA THR A 11 2.21 -8.19 -30.89
C THR A 11 0.84 -8.89 -30.86
N GLN A 12 0.80 -10.21 -30.68
CA GLN A 12 -0.44 -10.96 -30.48
C GLN A 12 -1.16 -10.52 -29.19
N PHE A 13 -0.43 -10.40 -28.08
CA PHE A 13 -0.97 -9.93 -26.80
C PHE A 13 -1.60 -8.54 -26.93
N ARG A 14 -0.92 -7.59 -27.57
CA ARG A 14 -1.46 -6.25 -27.83
C ARG A 14 -2.72 -6.26 -28.70
N TYR A 15 -2.80 -7.11 -29.73
CA TYR A 15 -4.01 -7.24 -30.52
C TYR A 15 -5.18 -7.83 -29.71
N LEU A 16 -4.93 -8.82 -28.84
CA LEU A 16 -5.98 -9.37 -27.96
C LEU A 16 -6.47 -8.32 -26.95
N VAL A 17 -5.55 -7.61 -26.29
CA VAL A 17 -5.87 -6.48 -25.40
C VAL A 17 -6.70 -5.44 -26.16
N LYS A 18 -6.30 -5.07 -27.39
CA LYS A 18 -7.05 -4.13 -28.23
C LYS A 18 -8.47 -4.62 -28.58
N ILE A 19 -8.65 -5.90 -28.89
CA ILE A 19 -9.99 -6.47 -29.15
C ILE A 19 -10.89 -6.32 -27.91
N ILE A 20 -10.37 -6.62 -26.72
CA ILE A 20 -11.12 -6.49 -25.47
C ILE A 20 -11.44 -5.01 -25.18
N ASP A 21 -10.44 -4.13 -25.36
CA ASP A 21 -10.51 -2.69 -25.14
C ASP A 21 -11.54 -1.99 -26.03
N GLU A 22 -11.52 -2.25 -27.35
CA GLU A 22 -12.50 -1.67 -28.28
C GLU A 22 -13.91 -2.24 -28.06
N THR A 23 -14.03 -3.50 -27.64
CA THR A 23 -15.33 -4.10 -27.25
C THR A 23 -15.90 -3.40 -26.02
N TYR A 24 -15.07 -3.14 -25.01
CA TYR A 24 -15.45 -2.43 -23.79
C TYR A 24 -15.82 -0.97 -24.08
N LYS A 25 -15.05 -0.27 -24.91
CA LYS A 25 -15.35 1.10 -25.36
C LYS A 25 -16.67 1.22 -26.10
N TYR A 26 -16.97 0.28 -27.01
CA TYR A 26 -18.29 0.23 -27.65
C TYR A 26 -19.41 0.02 -26.63
N GLY A 27 -19.16 -0.80 -25.60
CA GLY A 27 -20.11 -1.03 -24.52
C GLY A 27 -20.39 0.18 -23.64
N VAL A 28 -19.34 0.88 -23.21
CA VAL A 28 -19.36 1.74 -22.01
C VAL A 28 -18.73 3.13 -22.24
N ASP A 29 -17.50 3.22 -22.75
CA ASP A 29 -16.75 4.49 -22.71
C ASP A 29 -17.02 5.43 -23.90
N ASN A 30 -17.42 4.92 -25.07
CA ASN A 30 -17.65 5.75 -26.26
C ASN A 30 -18.89 6.64 -26.09
N THR A 31 -19.03 7.68 -26.92
CA THR A 31 -20.24 8.50 -26.99
C THR A 31 -20.76 8.55 -28.43
N PRO A 32 -21.92 7.96 -28.75
CA PRO A 32 -22.73 7.08 -27.89
C PRO A 32 -22.05 5.71 -27.64
N ASN A 33 -22.44 5.06 -26.55
CA ASN A 33 -22.08 3.67 -26.23
C ASN A 33 -23.34 2.81 -26.15
N PHE A 34 -23.18 1.47 -26.07
CA PHE A 34 -24.32 0.57 -26.00
C PHE A 34 -25.23 0.84 -24.80
N VAL A 35 -24.68 1.08 -23.59
CA VAL A 35 -25.48 1.30 -22.37
C VAL A 35 -26.38 2.54 -22.50
N SER A 36 -25.84 3.68 -22.92
CA SER A 36 -26.60 4.92 -23.12
C SER A 36 -27.63 4.82 -24.26
N MET A 37 -27.37 4.01 -25.29
CA MET A 37 -28.37 3.68 -26.32
C MET A 37 -29.48 2.75 -25.79
N GLU A 38 -29.15 1.79 -24.93
CA GLU A 38 -30.12 0.93 -24.24
C GLU A 38 -31.02 1.77 -23.31
N GLU A 39 -30.46 2.63 -22.47
CA GLU A 39 -31.20 3.55 -21.59
C GLU A 39 -32.14 4.46 -22.41
N SER A 40 -31.61 5.13 -23.44
CA SER A 40 -32.39 5.99 -24.33
C SER A 40 -33.57 5.24 -25.00
N LEU A 41 -33.38 3.96 -25.36
CA LEU A 41 -34.43 3.12 -25.92
C LEU A 41 -35.45 2.69 -24.85
N GLN A 42 -35.01 2.37 -23.63
CA GLN A 42 -35.90 2.02 -22.52
C GLN A 42 -36.80 3.19 -22.10
N GLU A 43 -36.27 4.42 -22.12
CA GLU A 43 -37.04 5.64 -21.82
C GLU A 43 -38.02 6.03 -22.92
N SER A 44 -37.64 5.86 -24.19
CA SER A 44 -38.41 6.38 -25.34
C SER A 44 -39.39 5.38 -25.98
N TYR A 45 -39.25 4.07 -25.72
CA TYR A 45 -40.02 3.07 -26.45
C TYR A 45 -41.46 2.89 -25.91
N VAL A 46 -42.44 3.26 -26.74
CA VAL A 46 -43.86 3.08 -26.49
C VAL A 46 -44.47 2.17 -27.56
N GLY A 47 -45.12 1.08 -27.15
CA GLY A 47 -45.85 0.18 -28.07
C GLY A 47 -46.19 -1.19 -27.46
N ASP A 48 -46.93 -2.01 -28.21
CA ASP A 48 -47.46 -3.31 -27.74
C ASP A 48 -46.41 -4.41 -27.53
N HIS A 49 -45.13 -4.13 -27.82
CA HIS A 49 -44.03 -5.10 -27.80
C HIS A 49 -42.85 -4.70 -26.89
N VAL A 50 -43.03 -3.68 -26.02
CA VAL A 50 -42.01 -3.17 -25.09
C VAL A 50 -41.23 -4.28 -24.38
N SER A 51 -41.93 -5.21 -23.71
CA SER A 51 -41.27 -6.29 -22.95
C SER A 51 -40.49 -7.28 -23.82
N ALA A 52 -40.95 -7.54 -25.05
CA ALA A 52 -40.25 -8.43 -25.98
C ALA A 52 -38.98 -7.78 -26.53
N THR A 53 -39.04 -6.48 -26.87
CA THR A 53 -37.87 -5.70 -27.28
C THR A 53 -36.85 -5.57 -26.15
N GLN A 54 -37.29 -5.23 -24.93
CA GLN A 54 -36.44 -5.16 -23.74
C GLN A 54 -35.68 -6.48 -23.52
N GLN A 55 -36.37 -7.63 -23.60
CA GLN A 55 -35.72 -8.94 -23.46
C GLN A 55 -34.60 -9.17 -24.49
N GLN A 56 -34.78 -8.73 -25.75
CA GLN A 56 -33.74 -8.88 -26.77
C GLN A 56 -32.55 -7.92 -26.56
N VAL A 57 -32.80 -6.70 -26.07
CA VAL A 57 -31.73 -5.76 -25.71
C VAL A 57 -30.91 -6.31 -24.54
N THR A 58 -31.56 -6.86 -23.51
CA THR A 58 -30.88 -7.56 -22.40
C THR A 58 -30.09 -8.78 -22.88
N ASN A 59 -30.63 -9.58 -23.82
CA ASN A 59 -29.88 -10.70 -24.42
C ASN A 59 -28.61 -10.23 -25.16
N PHE A 60 -28.68 -9.08 -25.85
CA PHE A 60 -27.54 -8.49 -26.54
C PHE A 60 -26.52 -7.92 -25.53
N ARG A 61 -26.95 -7.20 -24.49
CA ARG A 61 -26.11 -6.77 -23.35
C ARG A 61 -25.37 -7.96 -22.73
N ASN A 62 -26.08 -9.06 -22.45
CA ASN A 62 -25.51 -10.29 -21.91
C ASN A 62 -24.47 -10.92 -22.85
N SER A 63 -24.74 -10.95 -24.16
CA SER A 63 -23.81 -11.48 -25.16
C SER A 63 -22.52 -10.67 -25.21
N LEU A 64 -22.64 -9.35 -25.18
CA LEU A 64 -21.52 -8.42 -25.15
C LEU A 64 -20.72 -8.50 -23.83
N SER A 65 -21.39 -8.53 -22.68
CA SER A 65 -20.77 -8.73 -21.36
C SER A 65 -19.99 -10.06 -21.29
N ASN A 66 -20.55 -11.13 -21.85
CA ASN A 66 -19.88 -12.44 -21.93
C ASN A 66 -18.58 -12.43 -22.75
N LEU A 67 -18.42 -11.55 -23.75
CA LEU A 67 -17.14 -11.44 -24.49
C LEU A 67 -16.02 -10.94 -23.57
N ILE A 68 -16.29 -9.93 -22.75
CA ILE A 68 -15.31 -9.35 -21.82
C ILE A 68 -15.09 -10.23 -20.59
N ARG A 69 -16.13 -10.90 -20.08
CA ARG A 69 -15.98 -11.90 -19.00
C ARG A 69 -15.08 -13.09 -19.39
N ASN A 70 -15.02 -13.44 -20.69
CA ASN A 70 -14.17 -14.49 -21.21
C ASN A 70 -12.76 -14.01 -21.64
N ALA A 71 -12.48 -12.70 -21.56
CA ALA A 71 -11.16 -12.13 -21.82
C ALA A 71 -9.98 -12.81 -21.11
N PRO A 72 -10.08 -13.28 -19.84
CA PRO A 72 -8.95 -13.93 -19.17
C PRO A 72 -8.48 -15.19 -19.92
N GLY A 73 -9.41 -15.96 -20.49
CA GLY A 73 -9.10 -17.16 -21.27
C GLY A 73 -8.45 -16.87 -22.63
N LEU A 74 -8.74 -15.71 -23.22
CA LEU A 74 -8.09 -15.23 -24.44
C LEU A 74 -6.63 -14.83 -24.17
N LEU A 75 -6.39 -14.08 -23.10
CA LEU A 75 -5.05 -13.58 -22.75
C LEU A 75 -4.13 -14.66 -22.17
N GLN A 76 -4.67 -15.58 -21.36
CA GLN A 76 -3.89 -16.55 -20.59
C GLN A 76 -2.91 -17.38 -21.43
N GLN A 77 -3.34 -17.88 -22.60
CA GLN A 77 -2.48 -18.74 -23.42
C GLN A 77 -1.31 -17.97 -24.03
N VAL A 78 -1.54 -16.74 -24.49
CA VAL A 78 -0.47 -15.87 -25.03
C VAL A 78 0.46 -15.40 -23.92
N LEU A 79 -0.05 -15.11 -22.71
CA LEU A 79 0.79 -14.74 -21.56
C LEU A 79 1.68 -15.91 -21.11
N ILE A 80 1.17 -17.14 -21.04
CA ILE A 80 1.97 -18.33 -20.70
C ILE A 80 3.05 -18.60 -21.76
N GLU A 81 2.73 -18.48 -23.05
CA GLU A 81 3.73 -18.65 -24.11
C GLU A 81 4.74 -17.49 -24.14
N LEU A 82 4.31 -16.26 -23.83
CA LEU A 82 5.19 -15.09 -23.72
C LEU A 82 6.18 -15.22 -22.58
N ALA A 83 5.79 -15.73 -21.41
CA ALA A 83 6.73 -16.10 -20.35
C ALA A 83 7.73 -17.14 -20.88
N LYS A 84 7.22 -18.25 -21.43
CA LYS A 84 8.04 -19.40 -21.85
C LYS A 84 9.08 -19.11 -22.93
N VAL A 85 8.80 -18.16 -23.83
CA VAL A 85 9.63 -17.90 -25.02
C VAL A 85 10.28 -16.51 -24.97
N GLY A 86 9.68 -15.57 -24.25
CA GLY A 86 10.19 -14.21 -24.10
C GLY A 86 11.09 -13.98 -22.89
N TYR A 87 11.04 -14.86 -21.89
CA TYR A 87 11.68 -14.72 -20.59
C TYR A 87 12.26 -16.08 -20.11
N ASP A 88 12.08 -16.47 -18.84
CA ASP A 88 12.86 -17.54 -18.20
C ASP A 88 12.46 -18.99 -18.55
N GLY A 89 11.28 -19.22 -19.13
CA GLY A 89 10.86 -20.56 -19.54
C GLY A 89 10.14 -21.38 -18.48
N ARG A 90 9.85 -20.84 -17.29
CA ARG A 90 9.51 -21.64 -16.08
C ARG A 90 8.03 -21.65 -15.73
N ALA A 91 7.25 -20.72 -16.26
CA ALA A 91 5.83 -20.55 -15.94
C ALA A 91 4.96 -21.79 -16.20
N ALA A 92 4.33 -22.30 -15.13
CA ALA A 92 3.36 -23.40 -15.17
C ALA A 92 1.90 -22.91 -15.08
N SER A 93 1.67 -21.79 -14.40
CA SER A 93 0.36 -21.12 -14.25
C SER A 93 0.38 -19.69 -14.82
N ILE A 94 -0.79 -19.04 -14.83
CA ILE A 94 -0.91 -17.63 -15.23
C ILE A 94 -0.28 -16.68 -14.21
N SER A 95 -0.26 -17.02 -12.91
CA SER A 95 0.44 -16.20 -11.91
C SER A 95 1.94 -16.25 -12.13
N ASP A 96 2.48 -17.47 -12.29
CA ASP A 96 3.91 -17.66 -12.58
C ASP A 96 4.29 -16.93 -13.88
N ALA A 97 3.45 -17.00 -14.91
CA ALA A 97 3.70 -16.31 -16.18
C ALA A 97 3.74 -14.78 -16.02
N LEU A 98 2.82 -14.19 -15.24
CA LEU A 98 2.79 -12.76 -14.98
C LEU A 98 3.98 -12.30 -14.12
N ASP A 99 4.34 -13.08 -13.10
CA ASP A 99 5.48 -12.78 -12.22
C ASP A 99 6.83 -12.96 -12.96
N GLU A 100 6.92 -13.94 -13.88
CA GLU A 100 8.07 -14.17 -14.75
C GLU A 100 8.21 -13.11 -15.85
N ILE A 101 7.11 -12.71 -16.51
CA ILE A 101 7.11 -11.57 -17.46
C ILE A 101 7.50 -10.28 -16.72
N TYR A 102 6.94 -10.05 -15.53
CA TYR A 102 7.28 -8.88 -14.72
C TYR A 102 8.79 -8.83 -14.43
N GLN A 103 9.35 -9.89 -13.84
CA GLN A 103 10.77 -9.90 -13.45
C GLN A 103 11.68 -9.84 -14.68
N GLY A 104 11.36 -10.58 -15.74
CA GLY A 104 12.12 -10.55 -16.98
C GLY A 104 12.05 -9.21 -17.72
N MET A 105 10.98 -8.43 -17.55
CA MET A 105 10.92 -7.04 -18.02
C MET A 105 11.79 -6.11 -17.16
N VAL A 106 11.80 -6.26 -15.83
CA VAL A 106 12.71 -5.51 -14.94
C VAL A 106 14.17 -5.77 -15.32
N ASP A 107 14.56 -7.04 -15.44
CA ASP A 107 15.93 -7.46 -15.75
C ASP A 107 16.39 -6.97 -17.14
N ALA A 108 15.47 -6.89 -18.11
CA ALA A 108 15.74 -6.38 -19.45
C ALA A 108 15.51 -4.85 -19.59
N SER A 109 15.11 -4.15 -18.52
CA SER A 109 14.71 -2.73 -18.54
C SER A 109 13.60 -2.40 -19.57
N GLU A 110 12.73 -3.38 -19.83
CA GLU A 110 11.58 -3.24 -20.73
C GLU A 110 10.38 -2.63 -20.01
N THR A 111 9.57 -1.86 -20.72
CA THR A 111 8.38 -1.20 -20.14
C THR A 111 7.16 -1.22 -21.06
N VAL A 112 5.98 -1.16 -20.46
CA VAL A 112 4.69 -0.83 -21.13
C VAL A 112 4.26 0.60 -20.76
N ARG A 113 3.19 1.10 -21.38
CA ARG A 113 2.64 2.42 -21.08
C ARG A 113 1.89 2.44 -19.74
N HIS A 114 2.22 3.42 -18.90
CA HIS A 114 1.56 3.75 -17.63
C HIS A 114 0.07 4.10 -17.83
N ARG A 115 -0.80 3.76 -16.88
CA ARG A 115 -2.25 4.09 -16.91
C ARG A 115 -2.55 5.55 -16.61
N GLY A 116 -1.56 6.34 -16.18
CA GLY A 116 -1.79 7.73 -15.75
C GLY A 116 -2.33 7.81 -14.32
N TYR A 117 -1.97 6.86 -13.44
CA TYR A 117 -2.40 6.88 -12.05
C TYR A 117 -1.83 8.10 -11.32
N THR A 118 -2.65 8.75 -10.49
CA THR A 118 -2.24 9.83 -9.60
C THR A 118 -2.79 9.55 -8.20
N PHE A 119 -1.89 9.50 -7.22
CA PHE A 119 -2.24 9.18 -5.84
C PHE A 119 -2.65 10.43 -5.07
N GLY A 120 -3.87 10.45 -4.55
CA GLY A 120 -4.36 11.53 -3.69
C GLY A 120 -3.71 11.55 -2.31
N SER A 121 -3.68 12.74 -1.70
CA SER A 121 -3.29 12.89 -0.30
C SER A 121 -4.37 12.37 0.64
N VAL A 122 -3.97 11.63 1.67
CA VAL A 122 -4.84 11.25 2.78
C VAL A 122 -5.14 12.48 3.64
N SER A 123 -6.43 12.68 3.95
CA SER A 123 -6.91 13.74 4.83
C SER A 123 -7.81 13.17 5.92
N ALA A 124 -7.72 13.70 7.14
CA ALA A 124 -8.69 13.38 8.19
C ALA A 124 -10.07 13.97 7.85
N GLY A 125 -11.12 13.26 8.23
CA GLY A 125 -12.51 13.65 8.05
C GLY A 125 -12.94 14.83 8.93
N ALA A 126 -14.02 15.50 8.54
CA ALA A 126 -14.61 16.53 9.38
C ALA A 126 -15.17 15.90 10.66
N GLY A 127 -14.71 16.38 11.82
CA GLY A 127 -15.08 15.82 13.12
C GLY A 127 -14.26 14.60 13.56
N ASN A 128 -13.19 14.24 12.85
CA ASN A 128 -12.21 13.26 13.37
C ASN A 128 -11.48 13.86 14.58
N ASN A 129 -11.51 13.18 15.72
CA ASN A 129 -10.92 13.64 16.98
C ASN A 129 -9.52 13.06 17.24
N SER A 130 -9.11 12.04 16.49
CA SER A 130 -7.81 11.39 16.60
C SER A 130 -6.73 12.09 15.78
N ASP A 131 -5.51 12.09 16.31
CA ASP A 131 -4.27 12.41 15.61
C ASP A 131 -3.63 11.18 14.92
N GLY A 132 -4.30 10.03 14.96
CA GLY A 132 -3.97 8.82 14.21
C GLY A 132 -3.87 9.06 12.70
N THR A 133 -3.17 8.19 11.99
CA THR A 133 -2.80 8.45 10.59
C THR A 133 -2.79 7.21 9.73
N LEU A 134 -3.58 7.25 8.66
CA LEU A 134 -3.56 6.25 7.61
C LEU A 134 -2.35 6.49 6.68
N LEU A 135 -1.36 5.62 6.79
CA LEU A 135 -0.28 5.50 5.81
C LEU A 135 -0.71 4.63 4.64
N ARG A 136 -0.18 4.97 3.46
CA ARG A 136 -0.33 4.20 2.24
C ARG A 136 1.02 4.03 1.56
N VAL A 137 1.30 2.85 1.00
CA VAL A 137 2.40 2.64 0.04
C VAL A 137 1.84 2.77 -1.37
N THR A 138 2.51 3.53 -2.23
CA THR A 138 2.09 3.77 -3.63
C THR A 138 3.07 3.24 -4.66
N LYS A 139 4.26 2.79 -4.24
CA LYS A 139 5.29 2.19 -5.11
C LYS A 139 5.69 0.79 -4.71
N ASN A 140 6.13 0.00 -5.68
CA ASN A 140 6.63 -1.35 -5.47
C ASN A 140 8.15 -1.39 -5.19
N LYS A 141 8.70 -2.60 -5.03
CA LYS A 141 10.13 -2.83 -4.77
C LYS A 141 11.05 -2.20 -5.83
N ASP A 142 10.62 -2.17 -7.10
CA ASP A 142 11.40 -1.72 -8.26
C ASP A 142 11.09 -0.26 -8.67
N ASN A 143 10.48 0.55 -7.78
CA ASN A 143 10.16 1.98 -7.98
C ASN A 143 9.08 2.27 -9.05
N TYR A 144 8.29 1.27 -9.46
CA TYR A 144 7.08 1.47 -10.25
C TYR A 144 5.87 1.78 -9.37
N ASP A 145 4.91 2.52 -9.90
CA ASP A 145 3.67 2.86 -9.19
C ASP A 145 2.74 1.65 -9.07
N LEU A 146 1.98 1.54 -7.97
CA LEU A 146 1.09 0.42 -7.71
C LEU A 146 -0.21 0.54 -8.52
N GLU A 147 -0.13 0.18 -9.80
CA GLU A 147 -1.21 0.28 -10.79
C GLU A 147 -2.20 -0.90 -10.78
N GLY A 148 -2.00 -1.90 -9.91
CA GLY A 148 -2.84 -3.12 -9.84
C GLY A 148 -4.25 -2.92 -9.29
N GLY A 149 -4.58 -1.72 -8.80
CA GLY A 149 -5.92 -1.36 -8.33
C GLY A 149 -6.90 -1.03 -9.45
N GLU A 150 -8.18 -0.94 -9.11
CA GLU A 150 -9.26 -0.55 -10.00
C GLU A 150 -9.14 0.93 -10.43
N PHE A 151 -10.03 1.36 -11.34
CA PHE A 151 -10.25 2.75 -11.67
C PHE A 151 -10.76 3.50 -10.42
N PRO A 152 -10.02 4.48 -9.87
CA PRO A 152 -10.47 5.25 -8.73
C PRO A 152 -11.51 6.29 -9.19
N ALA A 153 -12.76 5.88 -9.22
CA ALA A 153 -13.90 6.72 -9.60
C ALA A 153 -14.55 7.42 -8.40
N GLY A 154 -13.76 7.91 -7.44
CA GLY A 154 -14.24 8.73 -6.32
C GLY A 154 -13.46 8.59 -5.01
N ILE A 155 -14.15 8.83 -3.90
CA ILE A 155 -13.55 8.94 -2.55
C ILE A 155 -13.44 7.56 -1.90
N THR A 156 -12.22 7.15 -1.53
CA THR A 156 -11.99 6.06 -0.57
C THR A 156 -12.06 6.62 0.85
N ARG A 157 -12.75 5.92 1.75
CA ARG A 157 -12.98 6.30 3.15
C ARG A 157 -12.59 5.17 4.10
N VAL A 158 -11.67 5.43 5.02
CA VAL A 158 -11.38 4.56 6.16
C VAL A 158 -12.12 5.11 7.37
N GLU A 159 -12.98 4.32 8.01
CA GLU A 159 -13.81 4.76 9.15
C GLU A 159 -13.70 3.76 10.31
N ILE A 160 -13.57 4.27 11.54
CA ILE A 160 -13.60 3.45 12.77
C ILE A 160 -15.02 2.93 13.01
N THR A 161 -15.13 1.61 13.20
CA THR A 161 -16.41 0.91 13.42
C THR A 161 -16.51 0.20 14.77
N ALA A 162 -15.40 -0.01 15.47
CA ALA A 162 -15.39 -0.36 16.89
C ALA A 162 -14.15 0.23 17.59
N ASP A 163 -14.37 0.83 18.75
CA ASP A 163 -13.39 1.49 19.62
C ASP A 163 -13.44 0.91 21.05
N ALA A 164 -12.58 1.40 21.96
CA ALA A 164 -12.57 0.99 23.36
C ALA A 164 -13.92 1.16 24.10
N PHE A 165 -14.73 2.14 23.70
CA PHE A 165 -16.04 2.43 24.33
C PHE A 165 -17.18 1.55 23.80
N THR A 166 -17.00 0.95 22.62
CA THR A 166 -17.97 0.07 21.95
C THR A 166 -17.61 -1.41 21.99
N GLY A 167 -16.54 -1.77 22.73
CA GLY A 167 -16.14 -3.15 23.01
C GLY A 167 -14.90 -3.64 22.24
N GLY A 168 -14.19 -2.74 21.56
CA GLY A 168 -12.85 -2.96 21.03
C GLY A 168 -11.77 -2.87 22.13
N THR A 169 -10.51 -2.92 21.70
CA THR A 169 -9.34 -2.72 22.56
C THR A 169 -8.68 -1.38 22.20
N GLU A 170 -8.30 -0.62 23.22
CA GLU A 170 -7.61 0.67 23.07
C GLU A 170 -6.30 0.51 22.28
N GLY A 171 -6.04 1.40 21.32
CA GLY A 171 -4.90 1.33 20.40
C GLY A 171 -4.95 0.18 19.38
N ALA A 172 -6.05 -0.57 19.34
CA ALA A 172 -6.31 -1.66 18.41
C ALA A 172 -7.75 -1.60 17.85
N GLU A 173 -8.24 -0.38 17.62
CA GLU A 173 -9.58 -0.12 17.11
C GLU A 173 -9.79 -0.75 15.73
N THR A 174 -11.02 -1.20 15.48
CA THR A 174 -11.40 -1.83 14.23
C THR A 174 -11.91 -0.77 13.27
N ALA A 175 -11.27 -0.65 12.12
CA ALA A 175 -11.66 0.23 11.04
C ALA A 175 -12.11 -0.57 9.81
N ILE A 176 -12.93 0.06 8.97
CA ILE A 176 -13.28 -0.47 7.65
C ILE A 176 -12.78 0.52 6.61
N ILE A 177 -11.83 0.09 5.77
CA ILE A 177 -11.58 0.78 4.50
C ILE A 177 -12.72 0.44 3.55
N ARG A 178 -13.41 1.46 3.05
CA ARG A 178 -14.43 1.38 2.01
C ARG A 178 -14.00 2.21 0.83
N GLY A 179 -14.10 1.64 -0.35
CA GLY A 179 -13.86 2.34 -1.60
C GLY A 179 -14.48 1.57 -2.76
N TYR A 180 -14.01 1.88 -3.95
CA TYR A 180 -14.13 1.01 -5.11
C TYR A 180 -13.17 -0.16 -4.84
N GLY A 181 -13.67 -1.39 -4.82
CA GLY A 181 -12.91 -2.52 -4.29
C GLY A 181 -13.33 -3.85 -4.90
N GLU A 182 -12.66 -4.91 -4.45
CA GLU A 182 -12.35 -6.14 -5.20
C GLU A 182 -13.53 -7.08 -5.57
N THR A 183 -14.62 -6.57 -6.18
CA THR A 183 -15.61 -7.21 -7.10
C THR A 183 -17.05 -6.72 -6.86
N LYS A 184 -17.92 -6.60 -7.87
CA LYS A 184 -17.79 -6.70 -9.33
C LYS A 184 -18.59 -5.51 -9.95
N HIS A 185 -18.29 -5.13 -11.20
CA HIS A 185 -18.42 -3.79 -11.83
C HIS A 185 -19.30 -3.80 -13.15
N ASP A 186 -20.56 -3.27 -13.31
CA ASP A 186 -21.56 -3.53 -14.41
C ASP A 186 -21.77 -2.43 -15.48
N GLU A 187 -21.83 -2.93 -16.71
CA GLU A 187 -21.14 -2.46 -17.90
C GLU A 187 -21.28 -3.62 -18.94
N LEU A 188 -20.49 -3.57 -20.01
CA LEU A 188 -20.08 -4.75 -20.76
C LEU A 188 -19.02 -5.55 -19.95
N SER A 189 -19.47 -6.27 -18.93
CA SER A 189 -18.93 -6.04 -17.60
C SER A 189 -18.03 -7.04 -16.92
N LEU A 190 -17.26 -6.51 -15.97
CA LEU A 190 -16.76 -7.24 -14.82
C LEU A 190 -17.69 -7.19 -13.54
N GLY A 191 -19.03 -6.97 -13.62
CA GLY A 191 -20.27 -7.36 -12.83
C GLY A 191 -20.90 -6.66 -11.54
N ASP A 192 -21.41 -5.41 -11.55
CA ASP A 192 -22.23 -4.58 -10.56
C ASP A 192 -21.64 -3.19 -10.12
N CYS A 193 -21.99 -2.48 -9.04
CA CYS A 193 -21.09 -1.40 -8.49
C CYS A 193 -21.31 -1.21 -6.99
N PRO A 194 -20.82 -2.15 -6.16
CA PRO A 194 -20.84 -2.02 -4.72
C PRO A 194 -19.52 -1.41 -4.20
N SER A 195 -19.59 -0.74 -3.05
CA SER A 195 -18.38 -0.38 -2.31
C SER A 195 -17.71 -1.65 -1.75
N GLY A 196 -16.55 -2.00 -2.31
CA GLY A 196 -15.69 -3.01 -1.70
C GLY A 196 -15.21 -2.52 -0.34
N SER A 197 -15.14 -3.42 0.63
CA SER A 197 -14.69 -3.06 1.96
C SER A 197 -13.80 -4.12 2.58
N LYS A 198 -12.85 -3.68 3.40
CA LYS A 198 -11.94 -4.57 4.12
C LYS A 198 -11.74 -4.06 5.53
N THR A 199 -11.73 -4.98 6.49
CA THR A 199 -11.35 -4.66 7.87
C THR A 199 -9.85 -4.39 7.91
N ILE A 200 -9.47 -3.26 8.50
CA ILE A 200 -8.10 -2.96 8.91
C ILE A 200 -8.14 -2.59 10.39
N TYR A 201 -7.01 -2.73 11.08
CA TYR A 201 -6.90 -2.41 12.49
C TYR A 201 -6.01 -1.19 12.68
N VAL A 202 -6.29 -0.41 13.71
CA VAL A 202 -5.31 0.53 14.25
C VAL A 202 -4.12 -0.27 14.77
N VAL A 203 -2.92 0.25 14.52
CA VAL A 203 -1.66 -0.36 14.92
C VAL A 203 -0.94 0.58 15.88
N SER A 204 -0.88 0.16 17.14
CA SER A 204 0.02 0.62 18.19
C SER A 204 1.18 -0.37 18.39
N SER A 205 2.17 -0.02 19.20
CA SER A 205 3.30 -0.87 19.59
C SER A 205 2.93 -2.10 20.42
N GLU A 206 1.70 -2.16 20.94
CA GLU A 206 1.11 -3.31 21.65
C GLU A 206 0.29 -4.23 20.73
N SER A 207 0.00 -3.79 19.50
CA SER A 207 -0.81 -4.55 18.54
C SER A 207 -0.16 -5.88 18.17
N SER A 208 -0.95 -6.95 18.04
CA SER A 208 -0.48 -8.29 17.61
C SER A 208 0.06 -8.33 16.18
N SER A 209 -0.07 -7.23 15.42
CA SER A 209 0.52 -7.04 14.09
C SER A 209 1.97 -6.52 14.11
N GLN A 210 2.52 -6.24 15.29
CA GLN A 210 3.90 -5.81 15.46
C GLN A 210 4.91 -6.93 15.18
N LEU A 211 6.00 -6.56 14.52
CA LEU A 211 7.18 -7.39 14.30
C LEU A 211 8.25 -7.20 15.39
N ILE A 212 8.08 -6.19 16.25
CA ILE A 212 8.95 -5.86 17.38
C ILE A 212 8.20 -5.99 18.72
N SER A 213 8.94 -6.10 19.81
CA SER A 213 8.42 -6.16 21.18
C SER A 213 8.76 -4.90 21.96
N ASN A 214 7.86 -4.50 22.89
CA ASN A 214 8.05 -3.37 23.82
C ASN A 214 8.37 -2.04 23.09
N GLY A 215 7.65 -1.74 21.99
CA GLY A 215 7.91 -0.55 21.17
C GLY A 215 7.48 0.77 21.81
N GLY A 216 6.50 0.75 22.72
CA GLY A 216 6.08 1.86 23.59
C GLY A 216 6.78 1.87 24.95
N PHE A 217 7.86 1.10 25.12
CA PHE A 217 8.77 1.18 26.27
C PHE A 217 8.19 0.99 27.69
N GLU A 218 6.96 0.47 27.82
CA GLU A 218 6.32 0.18 29.12
C GLU A 218 7.14 -0.73 30.04
N THR A 219 8.03 -1.56 29.49
CA THR A 219 8.96 -2.42 30.24
C THR A 219 10.38 -1.84 30.34
N ILE A 220 10.51 -0.60 30.82
CA ILE A 220 11.76 -0.03 31.34
C ILE A 220 11.95 -0.42 32.82
N THR A 221 13.20 -0.69 33.21
CA THR A 221 13.62 -0.92 34.60
C THR A 221 14.94 -0.22 34.92
N GLY A 222 15.11 0.21 36.17
CA GLY A 222 16.29 0.97 36.62
C GLY A 222 16.26 2.43 36.17
N SER A 223 17.38 3.13 36.34
CA SER A 223 17.63 4.49 35.85
C SER A 223 19.08 4.57 35.36
N ALA A 224 19.44 5.63 34.63
CA ALA A 224 20.82 5.90 34.25
C ALA A 224 21.78 5.80 35.47
N PRO A 225 22.97 5.17 35.36
CA PRO A 225 23.58 4.54 34.18
C PRO A 225 23.30 3.03 34.06
N SER A 226 22.24 2.54 34.70
CA SER A 226 21.90 1.11 34.86
C SER A 226 20.50 0.76 34.34
N ILE A 227 19.96 1.59 33.44
CA ILE A 227 18.67 1.39 32.81
C ILE A 227 18.70 0.14 31.89
N SER A 228 17.60 -0.61 31.88
CA SER A 228 17.38 -1.73 30.99
C SER A 228 15.98 -1.67 30.39
N VAL A 229 15.90 -1.87 29.08
CA VAL A 229 14.67 -1.81 28.29
C VAL A 229 14.40 -3.21 27.75
N SER A 230 13.31 -3.85 28.19
CA SER A 230 13.03 -5.23 27.77
C SER A 230 12.91 -5.35 26.25
N GLY A 231 13.54 -6.37 25.66
CA GLY A 231 13.57 -6.59 24.21
C GLY A 231 14.50 -5.67 23.41
N TRP A 232 15.10 -4.65 24.01
CA TRP A 232 15.95 -3.68 23.30
C TRP A 232 17.38 -3.66 23.83
N THR A 233 18.34 -3.53 22.91
CA THR A 233 19.77 -3.34 23.20
C THR A 233 20.09 -1.86 23.13
N LEU A 234 20.63 -1.29 24.21
CA LEU A 234 21.16 0.07 24.26
C LEU A 234 22.64 0.10 23.85
N SER A 235 23.09 1.18 23.22
CA SER A 235 24.51 1.40 22.89
C SER A 235 25.38 1.62 24.12
N ASP A 236 24.90 2.45 25.04
CA ASP A 236 25.41 2.65 26.39
C ASP A 236 24.21 2.97 27.29
N ALA A 237 24.16 2.43 28.50
CA ALA A 237 23.07 2.65 29.45
C ALA A 237 23.18 4.01 30.18
N SER A 238 24.29 4.74 30.06
CA SER A 238 24.37 6.15 30.50
C SER A 238 23.55 7.11 29.64
N ASP A 239 23.35 6.76 28.36
CA ASP A 239 22.78 7.65 27.37
C ASP A 239 21.24 7.73 27.44
N PHE A 240 20.62 6.88 28.25
CA PHE A 240 19.18 6.70 28.33
C PHE A 240 18.64 6.87 29.75
N ASP A 241 17.42 7.38 29.86
CA ASP A 241 16.65 7.42 31.10
C ASP A 241 15.17 7.16 30.83
N GLU A 242 14.38 7.02 31.89
CA GLU A 242 12.93 6.88 31.83
C GLU A 242 12.24 8.26 31.79
N GLU A 243 11.16 8.39 31.03
CA GLU A 243 10.23 9.52 31.11
C GLU A 243 8.82 9.02 31.43
N THR A 244 8.18 9.60 32.45
CA THR A 244 6.84 9.21 32.93
C THR A 244 5.84 10.36 32.98
N THR A 245 6.26 11.58 32.62
CA THR A 245 5.41 12.79 32.63
C THR A 245 5.02 13.21 31.23
N THR A 246 5.93 13.15 30.26
CA THR A 246 5.62 13.35 28.82
C THR A 246 5.78 12.04 28.08
N VAL A 247 4.65 11.37 27.86
CA VAL A 247 4.56 10.14 27.04
C VAL A 247 3.66 10.42 25.84
N PHE A 248 3.75 9.61 24.79
CA PHE A 248 2.83 9.67 23.64
C PHE A 248 1.63 8.76 23.89
N ARG A 249 1.88 7.57 24.45
CA ARG A 249 0.87 6.63 24.96
C ARG A 249 1.37 5.96 26.25
N GLY A 250 0.54 5.12 26.85
CA GLY A 250 0.95 4.28 27.98
C GLY A 250 1.32 5.08 29.24
N SER A 251 2.37 4.62 29.92
CA SER A 251 2.91 5.20 31.14
C SER A 251 4.39 5.59 31.07
N LYS A 252 5.11 5.20 30.00
CA LYS A 252 6.54 5.44 29.85
C LYS A 252 6.94 5.84 28.43
N ALA A 253 7.99 6.65 28.33
CA ALA A 253 8.73 6.90 27.10
C ALA A 253 10.24 6.75 27.35
N LEU A 254 11.00 6.46 26.29
CA LEU A 254 12.46 6.35 26.38
C LEU A 254 13.10 7.72 26.11
N LYS A 255 14.00 8.15 27.01
CA LYS A 255 14.61 9.47 26.99
C LYS A 255 16.10 9.36 26.67
N PHE A 256 16.55 9.97 25.57
CA PHE A 256 17.98 10.14 25.29
C PHE A 256 18.52 11.29 26.14
N VAL A 257 19.42 11.03 27.10
CA VAL A 257 19.88 11.99 28.13
C VAL A 257 21.34 12.44 28.06
N ASP A 258 22.29 11.69 27.49
CA ASP A 258 23.71 12.12 27.41
C ASP A 258 24.14 12.58 26.00
N GLY A 259 25.12 13.48 25.93
CA GLY A 259 25.58 14.20 24.73
C GLY A 259 27.05 13.97 24.39
N GLY A 260 27.65 12.90 24.91
CA GLY A 260 29.06 12.56 24.65
C GLY A 260 29.32 11.87 23.29
N GLY A 261 28.29 11.28 22.66
CA GLY A 261 28.44 10.51 21.44
C GLY A 261 27.12 10.16 20.74
N ASP A 262 27.18 9.21 19.80
CA ASP A 262 26.03 8.75 19.03
C ASP A 262 25.30 7.60 19.75
N SER A 263 24.20 7.93 20.43
CA SER A 263 23.40 6.99 21.21
C SER A 263 22.40 6.25 20.33
N ASN A 264 22.20 4.94 20.56
CA ASN A 264 21.19 4.17 19.83
C ASN A 264 20.57 3.03 20.63
N VAL A 265 19.33 2.71 20.28
CA VAL A 265 18.54 1.61 20.82
C VAL A 265 18.08 0.74 19.65
N LEU A 266 18.29 -0.59 19.75
CA LEU A 266 18.04 -1.51 18.65
C LEU A 266 17.40 -2.84 19.08
N GLN A 267 16.68 -3.46 18.15
CA GLN A 267 16.12 -4.80 18.24
C GLN A 267 16.34 -5.48 16.87
N TYR A 268 16.30 -6.81 16.82
CA TYR A 268 16.34 -7.56 15.57
C TYR A 268 15.01 -8.26 15.31
N ILE A 269 14.56 -8.22 14.06
CA ILE A 269 13.39 -8.95 13.56
C ILE A 269 13.85 -10.09 12.64
N THR A 270 13.19 -11.24 12.73
CA THR A 270 13.53 -12.38 11.88
C THR A 270 12.91 -12.23 10.50
N SER A 271 13.57 -12.75 9.45
CA SER A 271 12.95 -12.83 8.11
C SER A 271 11.76 -13.80 8.09
N ALA A 272 11.75 -14.81 8.96
CA ALA A 272 10.65 -15.78 9.08
C ALA A 272 9.34 -15.18 9.60
N SER A 273 9.38 -14.03 10.28
CA SER A 273 8.21 -13.27 10.71
C SER A 273 7.68 -12.26 9.67
N ILE A 274 8.29 -12.19 8.48
CA ILE A 274 7.94 -11.21 7.45
C ILE A 274 7.38 -11.92 6.21
N ASP A 275 6.19 -11.52 5.77
CA ASP A 275 5.71 -11.84 4.42
C ASP A 275 6.49 -10.96 3.42
N ILE A 276 7.50 -11.55 2.77
CA ILE A 276 8.39 -10.86 1.82
C ILE A 276 7.67 -10.30 0.57
N SER A 277 6.42 -10.72 0.31
CA SER A 277 5.60 -10.20 -0.79
C SER A 277 4.93 -8.85 -0.47
N ARG A 278 5.02 -8.41 0.79
CA ARG A 278 4.39 -7.20 1.31
C ARG A 278 5.47 -6.25 1.87
N PRO A 279 5.28 -4.92 1.79
CA PRO A 279 6.19 -4.00 2.45
C PRO A 279 6.11 -4.14 3.99
N VAL A 280 7.12 -3.62 4.67
CA VAL A 280 7.20 -3.39 6.11
C VAL A 280 7.34 -1.88 6.29
N LEU A 281 6.51 -1.30 7.16
CA LEU A 281 6.60 0.11 7.53
C LEU A 281 7.20 0.18 8.93
N ALA A 282 8.14 1.08 9.13
CA ALA A 282 8.70 1.39 10.44
C ALA A 282 8.38 2.85 10.81
N VAL A 283 7.97 3.08 12.05
CA VAL A 283 7.61 4.41 12.58
C VAL A 283 8.17 4.55 13.99
N VAL A 284 8.58 5.75 14.35
CA VAL A 284 8.83 6.14 15.75
C VAL A 284 8.19 7.50 16.02
N HIS A 285 7.53 7.62 17.17
CA HIS A 285 7.05 8.89 17.68
C HIS A 285 8.17 9.55 18.50
N TYR A 286 8.38 10.86 18.32
CA TYR A 286 9.44 11.59 19.01
C TYR A 286 8.98 12.97 19.46
N ASN A 287 9.51 13.42 20.61
CA ASN A 287 9.25 14.75 21.14
C ASN A 287 10.55 15.39 21.62
N ARG A 288 10.86 16.56 21.06
CA ARG A 288 12.01 17.39 21.45
C ARG A 288 11.62 18.65 22.20
N GLU A 289 10.33 19.00 22.26
CA GLU A 289 9.87 20.26 22.84
C GLU A 289 10.14 20.29 24.35
N THR A 290 9.70 19.25 25.07
CA THR A 290 9.85 19.12 26.52
C THR A 290 11.31 19.17 26.97
N GLY A 291 12.21 18.55 26.19
CA GLY A 291 13.64 18.50 26.50
C GLY A 291 14.51 19.54 25.82
N SER A 292 13.93 20.34 24.90
CA SER A 292 14.65 21.25 23.99
C SER A 292 15.82 20.60 23.24
N GLY A 293 15.78 19.28 23.00
CA GLY A 293 16.86 18.53 22.38
C GLY A 293 17.18 18.95 20.94
N ASP A 294 18.44 18.79 20.57
CA ASP A 294 19.00 19.03 19.23
C ASP A 294 19.59 17.74 18.62
N GLY A 295 20.40 17.87 17.57
CA GLY A 295 21.02 16.74 16.86
C GLY A 295 20.15 16.18 15.73
N THR A 296 20.42 14.94 15.33
CA THR A 296 19.70 14.24 14.26
C THR A 296 19.16 12.91 14.76
N LEU A 297 17.83 12.79 14.81
CA LEU A 297 17.15 11.52 15.09
C LEU A 297 17.06 10.71 13.79
N THR A 298 17.41 9.43 13.85
CA THR A 298 17.38 8.50 12.72
C THR A 298 16.64 7.23 13.09
N LEU A 299 15.72 6.80 12.23
CA LEU A 299 15.07 5.50 12.26
C LEU A 299 15.67 4.63 11.16
N ARG A 300 15.99 3.38 11.49
CA ARG A 300 16.60 2.38 10.61
C ARG A 300 15.77 1.10 10.57
N LEU A 301 15.60 0.56 9.36
CA LEU A 301 15.08 -0.78 9.08
C LEU A 301 16.06 -1.47 8.12
N GLY A 302 16.80 -2.47 8.61
CA GLY A 302 17.85 -3.13 7.86
C GLY A 302 18.84 -2.13 7.25
N THR A 303 19.08 -2.21 5.94
CA THR A 303 19.97 -1.27 5.23
C THR A 303 19.38 0.15 5.01
N GLN A 304 18.08 0.34 5.27
CA GLN A 304 17.38 1.60 4.98
C GLN A 304 17.29 2.50 6.21
N THR A 305 17.36 3.82 5.99
CA THR A 305 17.26 4.83 7.06
C THR A 305 16.42 6.03 6.64
N VAL A 306 15.81 6.68 7.61
CA VAL A 306 15.19 8.01 7.48
C VAL A 306 15.58 8.85 8.69
N SER A 307 15.85 10.14 8.50
CA SER A 307 16.39 11.02 9.54
C SER A 307 15.70 12.39 9.57
N VAL A 308 15.71 13.02 10.74
CA VAL A 308 15.22 14.39 10.95
C VAL A 308 16.18 15.17 11.86
N THR A 309 16.58 16.37 11.43
CA THR A 309 17.34 17.30 12.27
C THR A 309 16.40 18.02 13.22
N LEU A 310 16.74 17.98 14.50
CA LEU A 310 15.94 18.53 15.59
C LEU A 310 16.32 20.00 15.81
N SER A 311 15.38 20.90 15.53
CA SER A 311 15.65 22.35 15.51
C SER A 311 14.46 23.22 15.94
N SER A 312 13.22 22.86 15.57
CA SER A 312 12.03 23.66 15.91
C SER A 312 10.71 22.87 15.99
N GLN A 313 10.76 21.53 15.98
CA GLN A 313 9.58 20.68 16.09
C GLN A 313 8.92 20.86 17.47
N THR A 314 7.58 20.90 17.48
CA THR A 314 6.68 21.04 18.66
C THR A 314 5.82 19.79 18.81
N GLY A 315 5.51 19.40 20.05
CA GLY A 315 4.70 18.24 20.39
C GLY A 315 5.33 16.90 19.98
N TRP A 316 4.49 15.87 19.97
CA TRP A 316 4.84 14.58 19.41
C TRP A 316 4.80 14.62 17.87
N ASN A 317 5.90 14.19 17.27
CA ASN A 317 6.12 14.15 15.83
C ASN A 317 6.38 12.70 15.41
N ARG A 318 6.28 12.41 14.11
CA ARG A 318 6.47 11.07 13.55
C ARG A 318 7.63 11.04 12.57
N LEU A 319 8.46 10.01 12.67
CA LEU A 319 9.49 9.66 11.70
C LEU A 319 9.12 8.32 11.08
N ILE A 320 8.89 8.29 9.76
CA ILE A 320 8.24 7.17 9.05
C ILE A 320 9.16 6.68 7.92
N LEU A 321 9.37 5.37 7.85
CA LEU A 321 10.12 4.67 6.82
C LEU A 321 9.20 3.72 6.04
N GLY A 322 9.30 3.73 4.71
CA GLY A 322 8.60 2.78 3.82
C GLY A 322 7.18 3.16 3.40
N SER A 323 6.72 4.39 3.69
CA SER A 323 5.42 4.90 3.24
C SER A 323 5.48 5.75 1.97
N GLY A 324 4.32 5.99 1.35
CA GLY A 324 4.16 6.83 0.18
C GLY A 324 4.85 6.25 -1.04
N ALA A 325 5.56 7.11 -1.78
CA ALA A 325 6.38 6.72 -2.92
C ALA A 325 7.76 6.15 -2.54
N SER A 326 8.00 5.80 -1.27
CA SER A 326 9.25 5.17 -0.83
C SER A 326 9.28 3.70 -1.21
N THR A 327 10.40 3.24 -1.77
CA THR A 327 10.67 1.80 -1.99
C THR A 327 11.35 1.14 -0.78
N ALA A 328 11.73 1.91 0.24
CA ALA A 328 12.53 1.44 1.39
C ALA A 328 11.82 0.39 2.25
N GLY A 329 10.48 0.33 2.21
CA GLY A 329 9.70 -0.66 2.95
C GLY A 329 9.68 -2.06 2.32
N TRP A 330 10.26 -2.28 1.14
CA TRP A 330 10.21 -3.60 0.49
C TRP A 330 11.39 -4.48 0.91
N TYR A 331 11.11 -5.76 1.20
CA TYR A 331 12.12 -6.70 1.74
C TYR A 331 13.41 -6.72 0.92
N GLU A 332 13.31 -6.76 -0.41
CA GLU A 332 14.48 -6.74 -1.31
C GLU A 332 15.39 -5.50 -1.14
N ASN A 333 14.82 -4.38 -0.69
CA ASN A 333 15.53 -3.10 -0.54
C ASN A 333 16.09 -2.88 0.86
N PHE A 334 15.48 -3.46 1.91
CA PHE A 334 15.97 -3.32 3.29
C PHE A 334 16.68 -4.55 3.84
N LYS A 335 16.57 -5.73 3.19
CA LYS A 335 17.13 -6.97 3.72
C LYS A 335 18.60 -6.83 4.11
N GLU A 336 18.87 -7.17 5.35
CA GLU A 336 20.18 -7.24 5.98
C GLU A 336 20.16 -8.53 6.81
N ASP A 337 21.25 -9.29 6.76
CA ASP A 337 21.52 -10.29 7.79
C ASP A 337 22.70 -9.76 8.62
N TYR A 338 22.39 -9.13 9.74
CA TYR A 338 23.41 -8.55 10.59
C TYR A 338 23.96 -9.60 11.56
N ASP A 339 25.14 -10.14 11.23
CA ASP A 339 25.87 -11.14 12.03
C ASP A 339 25.03 -12.38 12.41
N GLY A 340 24.09 -12.81 11.55
CA GLY A 340 23.18 -13.93 11.82
C GLY A 340 22.04 -13.60 12.79
N SER A 341 21.92 -12.34 13.23
CA SER A 341 20.88 -11.87 14.15
C SER A 341 19.58 -11.48 13.43
N GLY A 342 19.60 -11.41 12.10
CA GLY A 342 18.47 -10.96 11.27
C GLY A 342 18.50 -9.47 10.94
N ILE A 343 17.32 -8.90 10.74
CA ILE A 343 17.14 -7.52 10.23
C ILE A 343 17.11 -6.56 11.40
N ARG A 344 17.94 -5.51 11.37
CA ARG A 344 18.02 -4.52 12.45
C ARG A 344 16.88 -3.50 12.38
N VAL A 345 16.19 -3.30 13.49
CA VAL A 345 15.38 -2.09 13.76
C VAL A 345 16.16 -1.25 14.76
N GLN A 346 16.46 0.00 14.44
CA GLN A 346 17.27 0.87 15.31
C GLN A 346 16.76 2.30 15.29
N VAL A 347 16.68 2.93 16.46
CA VAL A 347 16.51 4.37 16.61
C VAL A 347 17.80 4.95 17.19
N SER A 348 18.35 6.00 16.58
CA SER A 348 19.60 6.62 17.03
C SER A 348 19.52 8.13 17.02
N LEU A 349 20.17 8.76 18.00
CA LEU A 349 20.33 10.20 18.09
C LEU A 349 21.82 10.54 17.98
N SER A 350 22.18 11.32 16.96
CA SER A 350 23.56 11.72 16.69
C SER A 350 23.74 13.22 16.72
N SER A 351 24.99 13.68 16.91
CA SER A 351 25.36 15.11 16.88
C SER A 351 24.56 16.01 17.84
N ARG A 352 24.04 15.45 18.95
CA ARG A 352 23.32 16.21 19.99
C ARG A 352 24.32 16.98 20.83
N THR A 353 24.05 18.25 21.12
CA THR A 353 24.87 19.10 21.99
C THR A 353 24.16 19.53 23.27
N THR A 354 22.83 19.58 23.27
CA THR A 354 22.03 20.06 24.41
C THR A 354 20.68 19.37 24.55
N GLY A 355 20.08 19.48 25.74
CA GLY A 355 18.73 19.00 26.02
C GLY A 355 18.60 17.48 26.03
N TYR A 356 17.36 17.01 25.90
CA TYR A 356 17.02 15.60 25.70
C TYR A 356 15.95 15.43 24.63
N VAL A 357 15.83 14.21 24.11
CA VAL A 357 14.81 13.82 23.13
C VAL A 357 14.09 12.59 23.65
N LEU A 358 12.76 12.63 23.58
CA LEU A 358 11.90 11.51 23.91
C LEU A 358 11.58 10.73 22.64
N ILE A 359 11.57 9.40 22.75
CA ILE A 359 10.96 8.52 21.76
C ILE A 359 9.94 7.60 22.43
N ASP A 360 8.91 7.26 21.66
CA ASP A 360 7.79 6.42 22.10
C ASP A 360 7.15 5.76 20.87
N GLU A 361 6.26 4.79 21.08
CA GLU A 361 5.47 4.08 20.07
C GLU A 361 6.30 3.76 18.80
N VAL A 362 7.38 2.99 18.98
CA VAL A 362 8.08 2.38 17.85
C VAL A 362 7.18 1.28 17.29
N ILE A 363 6.85 1.39 16.01
CA ILE A 363 5.92 0.51 15.29
C ILE A 363 6.65 -0.07 14.09
N VAL A 364 6.68 -1.39 13.95
CA VAL A 364 7.19 -2.09 12.76
C VAL A 364 6.17 -3.15 12.36
N ALA A 365 5.42 -2.90 11.28
CA ALA A 365 4.26 -3.71 10.93
C ALA A 365 4.07 -3.82 9.39
N GLN A 366 3.31 -4.83 8.96
CA GLN A 366 2.99 -5.04 7.55
C GLN A 366 1.59 -4.51 7.19
N PRO A 367 1.46 -3.52 6.29
CA PRO A 367 0.19 -2.94 5.86
C PRO A 367 -0.72 -3.95 5.17
N VAL A 368 -2.03 -3.73 5.25
CA VAL A 368 -3.07 -4.54 4.60
C VAL A 368 -3.21 -4.14 3.13
N LEU A 369 -3.21 -5.11 2.22
CA LEU A 369 -3.52 -4.90 0.81
C LEU A 369 -5.02 -4.63 0.62
N PHE A 370 -5.39 -3.57 -0.09
CA PHE A 370 -6.74 -3.29 -0.56
C PHE A 370 -6.65 -2.55 -1.89
N ASP A 371 -7.42 -2.95 -2.91
CA ASP A 371 -7.45 -2.24 -4.20
C ASP A 371 -6.04 -2.04 -4.81
N GLY A 372 -5.23 -3.12 -4.81
CA GLY A 372 -3.86 -3.13 -5.33
C GLY A 372 -2.83 -2.29 -4.54
N LYS A 373 -3.23 -1.64 -3.44
CA LYS A 373 -2.40 -0.71 -2.65
C LYS A 373 -2.33 -1.15 -1.19
N TYR A 374 -1.26 -0.77 -0.50
CA TYR A 374 -1.03 -1.19 0.89
C TYR A 374 -1.32 -0.07 1.89
N TYR A 375 -2.10 -0.38 2.93
CA TYR A 375 -2.57 0.57 3.95
C TYR A 375 -2.20 0.15 5.37
N LEU A 376 -1.72 1.09 6.18
CA LEU A 376 -1.50 0.91 7.62
C LEU A 376 -2.16 2.07 8.36
N LEU A 377 -3.11 1.79 9.25
CA LEU A 377 -3.70 2.80 10.12
C LEU A 377 -2.91 2.84 11.43
N LEU A 378 -2.21 3.94 11.69
CA LEU A 378 -1.45 4.13 12.91
C LEU A 378 -2.32 4.74 14.00
N VAL A 379 -2.03 4.33 15.24
CA VAL A 379 -2.56 4.95 16.45
C VAL A 379 -2.12 6.42 16.58
N GLY A 380 -2.90 7.21 17.32
CA GLY A 380 -2.56 8.57 17.75
C GLY A 380 -2.22 8.63 19.25
N SER A 381 -1.85 9.83 19.73
CA SER A 381 -1.86 10.13 21.17
C SER A 381 -3.28 10.27 21.72
N THR A 382 -4.23 10.61 20.85
CA THR A 382 -5.67 10.59 21.09
C THR A 382 -6.28 9.42 20.32
N ASP A 383 -6.95 8.51 21.04
CA ASP A 383 -7.61 7.34 20.45
C ASP A 383 -8.62 7.70 19.37
N ALA A 384 -8.78 6.79 18.42
CA ALA A 384 -9.77 6.93 17.36
C ALA A 384 -11.14 6.43 17.84
N LEU A 385 -12.13 7.30 17.78
CA LEU A 385 -13.49 7.01 18.24
C LEU A 385 -14.36 6.50 17.09
N VAL A 386 -15.42 5.75 17.38
CA VAL A 386 -16.38 5.31 16.37
C VAL A 386 -16.95 6.52 15.61
N GLY A 387 -16.82 6.48 14.28
CA GLY A 387 -17.18 7.58 13.39
C GLY A 387 -16.01 8.47 12.97
N ASP A 388 -14.85 8.41 13.63
CA ASP A 388 -13.61 9.02 13.12
C ASP A 388 -13.24 8.37 11.78
N TYR A 389 -12.73 9.17 10.85
CA TYR A 389 -12.44 8.69 9.50
C TYR A 389 -11.35 9.48 8.76
N TRP A 390 -10.80 8.86 7.71
CA TRP A 390 -9.86 9.46 6.76
C TRP A 390 -10.37 9.26 5.33
N THR A 391 -10.10 10.21 4.44
CA THR A 391 -10.49 10.14 3.02
C THR A 391 -9.35 10.51 2.09
N PHE A 392 -9.38 9.95 0.88
CA PHE A 392 -8.54 10.34 -0.26
C PHE A 392 -9.24 9.99 -1.57
N THR A 393 -8.83 10.66 -2.65
CA THR A 393 -9.30 10.42 -4.02
C THR A 393 -8.09 10.27 -4.91
N ASP A 394 -7.91 9.09 -5.50
CA ASP A 394 -6.94 8.90 -6.59
C ASP A 394 -7.61 9.24 -7.93
N SER A 395 -6.81 9.36 -9.00
CA SER A 395 -7.32 9.50 -10.36
C SER A 395 -6.50 8.65 -11.35
N VAL A 396 -7.09 8.32 -12.49
CA VAL A 396 -6.43 7.57 -13.58
C VAL A 396 -6.99 8.02 -14.93
N SER A 397 -6.14 8.10 -15.97
CA SER A 397 -6.58 8.41 -17.34
C SER A 397 -6.82 7.16 -18.21
N ASN A 398 -6.24 6.03 -17.82
CA ASN A 398 -6.20 4.76 -18.54
C ASN A 398 -5.53 4.84 -19.91
N ASP A 399 -4.51 5.70 -20.00
CA ASP A 399 -3.65 5.85 -21.18
C ASP A 399 -2.98 4.54 -21.61
N GLY A 400 -2.60 3.69 -20.64
CA GLY A 400 -2.00 2.38 -20.82
C GLY A 400 -3.03 1.26 -20.93
N ARG A 401 -3.28 0.73 -22.14
CA ARG A 401 -4.28 -0.33 -22.39
C ARG A 401 -3.84 -1.66 -21.78
N ILE A 402 -2.60 -2.09 -22.01
CA ILE A 402 -2.05 -3.32 -21.42
C ILE A 402 -2.20 -3.31 -19.89
N GLN A 403 -1.72 -2.25 -19.23
CA GLN A 403 -1.77 -2.13 -17.77
C GLN A 403 -3.20 -2.14 -17.24
N THR A 404 -4.11 -1.43 -17.93
CA THR A 404 -5.54 -1.37 -17.56
C THR A 404 -6.16 -2.76 -17.55
N TRP A 405 -5.92 -3.57 -18.59
CA TRP A 405 -6.50 -4.91 -18.66
C TRP A 405 -5.80 -5.92 -17.76
N LEU A 406 -4.49 -5.80 -17.50
CA LEU A 406 -3.80 -6.63 -16.51
C LEU A 406 -4.27 -6.35 -15.08
N ALA A 407 -4.45 -5.07 -14.71
CA ALA A 407 -4.96 -4.69 -13.40
C ALA A 407 -6.40 -5.20 -13.22
N ARG A 408 -7.28 -4.94 -14.19
CA ARG A 408 -8.71 -5.29 -14.12
C ARG A 408 -8.99 -6.80 -14.17
N ILE A 409 -8.15 -7.59 -14.85
CA ILE A 409 -8.34 -9.05 -14.96
C ILE A 409 -7.59 -9.83 -13.89
N TYR A 410 -6.36 -9.41 -13.53
CA TYR A 410 -5.46 -10.19 -12.68
C TYR A 410 -5.02 -9.50 -11.38
N GLY A 411 -5.36 -8.22 -11.16
CA GLY A 411 -4.83 -7.43 -10.04
C GLY A 411 -3.32 -7.19 -10.13
N LYS A 412 -2.75 -7.30 -11.32
CA LYS A 412 -1.30 -7.25 -11.60
C LYS A 412 -0.99 -6.10 -12.56
N PHE A 413 0.25 -5.64 -12.53
CA PHE A 413 0.77 -4.62 -13.43
C PHE A 413 2.21 -4.98 -13.82
N LEU A 414 2.69 -4.42 -14.92
CA LEU A 414 4.05 -4.62 -15.43
C LEU A 414 4.92 -3.37 -15.20
N PRO A 415 6.26 -3.48 -15.37
CA PRO A 415 7.15 -2.33 -15.43
C PRO A 415 6.67 -1.33 -16.49
N HIS A 416 6.60 -0.05 -16.14
CA HIS A 416 5.93 0.95 -16.97
C HIS A 416 6.61 2.32 -16.97
N THR A 417 6.26 3.12 -17.97
CA THR A 417 6.72 4.51 -18.14
C THR A 417 5.61 5.39 -18.71
N SER A 418 5.68 6.69 -18.45
CA SER A 418 4.84 7.71 -19.09
C SER A 418 5.36 8.16 -20.47
N SER A 419 6.58 7.76 -20.85
CA SER A 419 7.15 8.04 -22.17
C SER A 419 8.24 7.04 -22.57
N GLY A 420 8.28 6.69 -23.86
CA GLY A 420 9.35 5.86 -24.42
C GLY A 420 9.24 4.38 -24.05
N GLU A 421 8.02 3.86 -23.97
CA GLU A 421 7.76 2.47 -23.62
C GLU A 421 8.30 1.48 -24.66
N THR A 422 8.81 0.34 -24.21
CA THR A 422 9.32 -0.73 -25.08
C THR A 422 8.20 -1.40 -25.87
N TYR A 423 7.07 -1.63 -25.20
CA TYR A 423 5.89 -2.30 -25.75
C TYR A 423 4.71 -1.32 -25.77
N ALA A 424 4.72 -0.42 -26.75
CA ALA A 424 3.68 0.56 -26.97
C ALA A 424 2.30 -0.06 -27.25
N ASP A 425 1.25 0.55 -26.72
CA ASP A 425 -0.14 0.22 -27.04
C ASP A 425 -0.45 0.55 -28.52
N LEU A 426 -1.40 -0.20 -29.10
CA LEU A 426 -1.76 -0.15 -30.53
C LEU A 426 -2.99 0.73 -30.84
#